data_AF-A0A350WZF8-F1
#
_entry.id   AF-A0A350WZF8-F1
#
_cell.length_a   1.000
_cell.length_b   1.000
_cell.length_c   1.000
_cell.angle_alpha   90.00
_cell.angle_beta   90.00
_cell.angle_gamma   90.00
#
_symmetry.space_group_name_H-M   'P 1'
#
loop_
_entity.id
_entity.type
_entity.pdbx_description
1 polymer ?
#
loop_
_entity_poly.entity_id
_entity_poly.type
_entity_poly.pdbx_seq_one_letter_code
_entity_poly.pdbx_strand_id
1 'polypeptide(L)'
;MVTHKEKGFVLFDCLISLIILTVVICSFLTVLPVLFKVQKDMKLDHEVKTNLYAIKHQLLDGQLAIFTEMSLNSPVAQIITNSEKGLCTTYTRRDGIEKTYCLPS
;
A
#
# COMPACT_ATOMS: atom_id res chain seq x y z
N MET A 1 9.18 59.24 17.57
CA MET A 1 10.09 58.93 16.43
C MET A 1 10.40 57.44 16.53
N VAL A 2 9.50 56.60 16.00
CA VAL A 2 9.58 55.14 16.17
C VAL A 2 10.67 54.61 15.24
N THR A 3 11.75 54.17 15.87
CA THR A 3 13.01 53.82 15.24
C THR A 3 12.86 52.68 14.25
N HIS A 4 13.37 52.90 13.04
CA HIS A 4 13.42 51.99 11.88
C HIS A 4 13.97 50.56 12.17
N LYS A 5 14.54 50.34 13.36
CA LYS A 5 15.13 49.07 13.84
C LYS A 5 14.09 48.00 14.22
N GLU A 6 12.93 48.37 14.76
CA GLU A 6 11.94 47.37 15.24
C GLU A 6 11.19 46.67 14.10
N LYS A 7 10.96 47.38 12.98
CA LYS A 7 10.25 46.81 11.82
C LYS A 7 11.08 45.75 11.09
N GLY A 8 12.41 45.87 11.09
CA GLY A 8 13.30 44.89 10.49
C GLY A 8 13.29 43.56 11.23
N PHE A 9 13.26 43.59 12.57
CA PHE A 9 13.30 42.40 13.42
C PHE A 9 12.07 41.49 13.20
N VAL A 10 10.87 42.09 13.13
CA VAL A 10 9.61 41.35 12.87
C VAL A 10 9.59 40.71 11.48
N LEU A 11 10.17 41.38 10.48
CA LEU A 11 10.30 40.83 9.13
C LEU A 11 11.26 39.63 9.08
N PHE A 12 12.36 39.69 9.83
CA PHE A 12 13.32 38.58 9.91
C PHE A 12 12.72 37.33 10.58
N ASP A 13 12.00 37.46 11.69
CA ASP A 13 11.33 36.33 12.35
C ASP A 13 10.25 35.68 11.46
N CYS A 14 9.54 36.51 10.69
CA CYS A 14 8.54 36.03 9.73
C CYS A 14 9.19 35.28 8.56
N LEU A 15 10.32 35.76 8.05
CA LEU A 15 11.10 35.09 7.00
C LEU A 15 11.65 33.75 7.47
N ILE A 16 12.22 33.69 8.68
CA ILE A 16 12.74 32.44 9.26
C ILE A 16 11.59 31.43 9.44
N SER A 17 10.45 31.88 9.94
CA SER A 17 9.25 31.03 10.11
C SER A 17 8.75 30.49 8.77
N LEU A 18 8.74 31.30 7.70
CA LEU A 18 8.39 30.88 6.35
C LEU A 18 9.38 29.87 5.76
N ILE A 19 10.68 30.06 5.99
CA ILE A 19 11.72 29.11 5.55
C ILE A 19 11.55 27.77 6.27
N ILE A 20 11.33 27.78 7.59
CA ILE A 20 11.10 26.53 8.34
C ILE A 20 9.83 25.84 7.85
N LEU A 21 8.74 26.59 7.67
CA LEU A 21 7.47 26.04 7.18
C LEU A 21 7.62 25.41 5.79
N THR A 22 8.32 26.08 4.87
CA THR A 22 8.56 25.53 3.52
C THR A 22 9.42 24.28 3.54
N VAL A 23 10.46 24.21 4.37
CA VAL A 23 11.29 22.99 4.52
C VAL A 23 10.48 21.82 5.06
N VAL A 24 9.60 22.07 6.05
CA VAL A 24 8.71 21.04 6.61
C VAL A 24 7.71 20.56 5.56
N ILE A 25 7.08 21.48 4.82
CA ILE A 25 6.15 21.13 3.73
C ILE A 25 6.86 20.33 2.64
N CYS A 26 8.05 20.75 2.19
CA CYS A 26 8.84 20.03 1.20
C CYS A 26 9.18 18.62 1.69
N SER A 27 9.62 18.49 2.94
CA SER A 27 9.90 17.19 3.55
C SER A 27 8.65 16.31 3.55
N PHE A 28 7.50 16.85 3.94
CA PHE A 28 6.23 16.13 3.93
C PHE A 28 5.81 15.70 2.51
N LEU A 29 5.95 16.58 1.52
CA LEU A 29 5.63 16.30 0.11
C LEU A 29 6.51 15.17 -0.47
N THR A 30 7.74 15.00 -0.01
CA THR A 30 8.59 13.88 -0.45
C THR A 30 8.18 12.54 0.17
N VAL A 31 7.67 12.53 1.40
CA VAL A 31 7.28 11.30 2.12
C VAL A 31 5.87 10.85 1.72
N LEU A 32 4.99 11.79 1.39
CA LEU A 32 3.61 11.53 1.01
C LEU A 32 3.44 10.50 -0.14
N PRO A 33 4.16 10.58 -1.29
CA PRO A 33 4.02 9.60 -2.37
C PRO A 33 4.49 8.20 -1.95
N VAL A 34 5.53 8.10 -1.09
CA VAL A 34 6.03 6.82 -0.58
C VAL A 34 4.96 6.17 0.30
N LEU A 35 4.34 6.93 1.20
CA LEU A 35 3.25 6.45 2.06
C LEU A 35 2.05 5.98 1.23
N PHE A 36 1.62 6.76 0.23
CA PHE A 36 0.55 6.34 -0.66
C PHE A 36 0.87 5.07 -1.45
N LYS A 37 2.12 4.89 -1.88
CA LYS A 37 2.56 3.65 -2.54
C LYS A 37 2.42 2.46 -1.60
N VAL A 38 3.00 2.58 -0.40
CA VAL A 38 2.96 1.53 0.62
C VAL A 38 1.52 1.19 1.03
N GLN A 39 0.67 2.20 1.25
CA GLN A 39 -0.73 1.98 1.63
C GLN A 39 -1.49 1.18 0.57
N LYS A 40 -1.34 1.53 -0.71
CA LYS A 40 -2.01 0.82 -1.81
C LYS A 40 -1.51 -0.62 -1.93
N ASP A 41 -0.21 -0.84 -1.72
CA ASP A 41 0.37 -2.18 -1.80
C ASP A 41 -0.05 -3.05 -0.62
N MET A 42 -0.15 -2.50 0.60
CA MET A 42 -0.72 -3.21 1.75
C MET A 42 -2.18 -3.59 1.52
N LYS A 43 -2.98 -2.70 0.93
CA LYS A 43 -4.38 -2.98 0.62
C LYS A 43 -4.50 -4.15 -0.38
N LEU A 44 -3.67 -4.16 -1.42
CA LEU A 44 -3.63 -5.26 -2.38
C LEU A 44 -3.22 -6.58 -1.72
N ASP A 45 -2.12 -6.58 -0.95
CA ASP A 45 -1.64 -7.79 -0.26
C ASP A 45 -2.71 -8.34 0.71
N HIS A 46 -3.45 -7.47 1.39
CA HIS A 46 -4.55 -7.85 2.27
C HIS A 46 -5.76 -8.45 1.52
N GLU A 47 -6.14 -7.83 0.40
CA GLU A 47 -7.26 -8.29 -0.43
C GLU A 47 -6.98 -9.67 -1.05
N VAL A 48 -5.78 -9.85 -1.63
CA VAL A 48 -5.33 -11.14 -2.17
C VAL A 48 -5.35 -12.22 -1.10
N LYS A 49 -4.86 -11.91 0.11
CA LYS A 49 -4.87 -12.85 1.23
C LYS A 49 -6.29 -13.23 1.63
N THR A 50 -7.18 -12.26 1.85
CA THR A 50 -8.58 -12.50 2.23
C THR A 50 -9.33 -13.34 1.20
N ASN A 51 -9.11 -13.03 -0.08
CA ASN A 51 -9.64 -13.79 -1.21
C ASN A 51 -9.19 -15.26 -1.18
N LEU A 52 -7.92 -15.51 -0.85
CA LEU A 52 -7.41 -16.87 -0.75
C LEU A 52 -8.00 -17.64 0.45
N TYR A 53 -8.24 -16.97 1.59
CA TYR A 53 -8.96 -17.58 2.71
C TYR A 53 -10.41 -17.92 2.36
N ALA A 54 -11.10 -17.02 1.67
CA ALA A 54 -12.48 -17.25 1.23
C ALA A 54 -12.57 -18.49 0.33
N ILE A 55 -11.62 -18.65 -0.60
CA ILE A 55 -11.55 -19.83 -1.46
C ILE A 55 -11.22 -21.08 -0.67
N LYS A 56 -10.25 -21.02 0.26
CA LYS A 56 -9.97 -22.16 1.16
C LYS A 56 -11.25 -22.62 1.87
N HIS A 57 -12.05 -21.68 2.38
CA HIS A 57 -13.32 -21.98 3.02
C HIS A 57 -14.33 -22.62 2.06
N GLN A 58 -14.57 -22.03 0.89
CA GLN A 58 -15.50 -22.59 -0.10
C GLN A 58 -15.08 -24.00 -0.58
N LEU A 59 -13.77 -24.25 -0.63
CA LEU A 59 -13.22 -25.56 -0.98
C LEU A 59 -13.42 -26.59 0.14
N LEU A 60 -13.20 -26.19 1.40
CA LEU A 60 -13.48 -27.03 2.57
C LEU A 60 -14.98 -27.34 2.68
N ASP A 61 -15.84 -26.37 2.37
CA ASP A 61 -17.29 -26.52 2.40
C ASP A 61 -17.86 -27.30 1.20
N GLY A 62 -16.99 -27.82 0.32
CA GLY A 62 -17.36 -28.65 -0.83
C GLY A 62 -18.08 -27.90 -1.95
N GLN A 63 -18.11 -26.57 -1.90
CA GLN A 63 -18.80 -25.74 -2.89
C GLN A 63 -17.98 -25.50 -4.17
N LEU A 64 -16.65 -25.67 -4.11
CA LEU A 64 -15.74 -25.48 -5.24
C LEU A 64 -15.13 -26.81 -5.68
N ALA A 65 -15.68 -27.41 -6.73
CA ALA A 65 -15.26 -28.73 -7.20
C ALA A 65 -14.12 -28.71 -8.24
N ILE A 66 -13.69 -27.56 -8.78
CA ILE A 66 -12.74 -27.55 -9.91
C ILE A 66 -11.78 -26.36 -9.80
N PHE A 67 -10.50 -26.66 -9.59
CA PHE A 67 -9.39 -25.71 -9.64
C PHE A 67 -9.04 -25.39 -11.09
N THR A 68 -9.79 -24.49 -11.70
CA THR A 68 -9.42 -23.90 -12.98
C THR A 68 -9.48 -22.39 -12.80
N GLU A 69 -8.30 -21.75 -12.79
CA GLU A 69 -8.07 -20.30 -12.88
C GLU A 69 -9.26 -19.43 -12.44
N MET A 70 -9.51 -19.42 -11.13
CA MET A 70 -10.57 -18.59 -10.60
C MET A 70 -10.10 -17.13 -10.62
N SER A 71 -10.59 -16.37 -11.60
CA SER A 71 -10.45 -14.93 -11.65
C SER A 71 -11.29 -14.34 -10.52
N LEU A 72 -10.66 -14.09 -9.37
CA LEU A 72 -11.32 -13.34 -8.32
C LEU A 72 -11.46 -11.90 -8.76
N ASN A 73 -12.48 -11.24 -8.21
CA ASN A 73 -12.72 -9.81 -8.35
C ASN A 73 -11.66 -9.01 -7.56
N SER A 74 -10.40 -9.32 -7.81
CA SER A 74 -9.22 -8.62 -7.35
C SER A 74 -8.84 -7.63 -8.44
N PRO A 75 -8.38 -6.42 -8.11
CA PRO A 75 -7.88 -5.47 -9.10
C PRO A 75 -6.63 -5.99 -9.85
N VAL A 76 -6.12 -7.18 -9.51
CA VAL A 76 -4.92 -7.79 -10.05
C VAL A 76 -5.21 -9.25 -10.42
N ALA A 77 -4.72 -9.67 -11.59
CA ALA A 77 -4.77 -11.06 -12.02
C ALA A 77 -4.01 -11.95 -11.01
N GLN A 78 -4.69 -12.96 -10.50
CA GLN A 78 -4.16 -13.89 -9.52
C GLN A 78 -4.41 -15.33 -9.98
N ILE A 79 -3.39 -16.16 -9.85
CA ILE A 79 -3.43 -17.59 -10.18
C ILE A 79 -3.47 -18.35 -8.86
N ILE A 80 -4.40 -19.28 -8.72
CA ILE A 80 -4.52 -20.12 -7.52
C ILE A 80 -4.06 -21.52 -7.86
N THR A 81 -3.13 -22.02 -7.05
CA THR A 81 -2.57 -23.36 -7.19
C THR A 81 -2.71 -24.12 -5.88
N ASN A 82 -3.02 -25.40 -5.97
CA ASN A 82 -2.98 -26.30 -4.84
C ASN A 82 -1.63 -27.01 -4.86
N SER A 83 -0.84 -26.86 -3.80
CA SER A 83 0.46 -27.50 -3.63
C SER A 83 0.44 -28.41 -2.41
N GLU A 84 1.41 -29.30 -2.27
CA GLU A 84 1.56 -30.16 -1.09
C GLU A 84 1.68 -29.35 0.22
N LYS A 85 2.07 -28.08 0.12
CA LYS A 85 2.18 -27.13 1.24
C LYS A 85 0.87 -26.40 1.58
N GLY A 86 -0.20 -26.67 0.85
CA GLY A 86 -1.51 -26.03 1.00
C GLY A 86 -1.90 -25.16 -0.21
N LEU A 87 -2.89 -24.30 0.01
CA LEU A 87 -3.46 -23.44 -1.03
C LEU A 87 -2.57 -22.21 -1.26
N CYS A 88 -2.07 -22.03 -2.48
CA CYS A 88 -1.20 -20.92 -2.86
C CYS A 88 -1.88 -19.99 -3.86
N THR A 89 -1.52 -18.70 -3.79
CA THR A 89 -1.86 -17.71 -4.81
C THR A 89 -0.61 -17.00 -5.28
N THR A 90 -0.51 -16.82 -6.60
CA THR A 90 0.54 -16.01 -7.24
C THR A 90 -0.12 -14.81 -7.91
N TYR A 91 0.41 -13.62 -7.68
CA TYR A 91 -0.08 -12.37 -8.27
C TYR A 91 1.09 -11.45 -8.62
N THR A 92 0.93 -10.65 -9.67
CA THR A 92 1.93 -9.66 -10.09
C THR A 92 1.66 -8.33 -9.38
N ARG A 93 2.59 -7.89 -8.53
CA ARG A 93 2.51 -6.57 -7.89
C ARG A 93 2.66 -5.46 -8.94
N ARG A 94 2.22 -4.24 -8.63
CA ARG A 94 2.38 -3.06 -9.52
C ARG A 94 3.83 -2.74 -9.89
N ASP A 95 4.81 -3.24 -9.14
CA ASP A 95 6.24 -3.14 -9.47
C ASP A 95 6.69 -4.19 -10.51
N GLY A 96 5.78 -5.00 -11.06
CA GLY A 96 6.07 -6.09 -12.00
C GLY A 96 6.60 -7.37 -11.34
N ILE A 97 6.78 -7.36 -10.02
CA ILE A 97 7.31 -8.49 -9.26
C ILE A 97 6.18 -9.47 -8.96
N GLU A 98 6.35 -10.73 -9.35
CA GLU A 98 5.47 -11.82 -8.94
C GLU A 98 5.71 -12.17 -7.47
N LYS A 99 4.61 -12.21 -6.70
CA LYS A 99 4.61 -12.69 -5.33
C LYS A 99 3.73 -13.91 -5.23
N THR A 100 4.22 -14.92 -4.50
CA THR A 100 3.45 -16.11 -4.15
C THR A 100 3.22 -16.14 -2.65
N TYR A 101 1.96 -16.36 -2.26
CA TYR A 101 1.56 -16.53 -0.86
C TYR A 101 0.84 -17.87 -0.72
N CYS A 102 1.26 -18.69 0.24
CA CYS A 102 0.66 -19.98 0.52
C CYS A 102 0.05 -19.99 1.91
N LEU A 103 -1.19 -20.47 2.04
CA LEU A 103 -1.77 -20.81 3.33
C LEU A 103 -1.29 -22.20 3.71
N PRO A 104 -0.90 -22.41 4.99
CA PRO A 104 -0.70 -23.75 5.50
C PRO A 104 -2.00 -24.55 5.38
N SER A 105 -1.86 -25.83 5.04
CA SER A 105 -2.94 -26.82 4.98
C SER A 105 -3.66 -26.91 6.33
#